data_AF-V8PFF1-F1
#
_entry.id   AF-V8PFF1-F1
#
_cell.length_a   1.000
_cell.length_b   1.000
_cell.length_c   1.000
_cell.angle_alpha   90.00
_cell.angle_beta   90.00
_cell.angle_gamma   90.00
#
_symmetry.space_group_name_H-M   'P 1'
#
loop_
_entity.id
_entity.type
_entity.pdbx_description
1 polymer ?
#
loop_
_entity_poly.entity_id
_entity_poly.type
_entity_poly.pdbx_seq_one_letter_code
_entity_poly.pdbx_strand_id
1 'polypeptide(L)'
;MERVLLSLLILDKKDENQKEGYLFFCLVQFDCLNEDWERNGRNLALDGDFSEENRGKCRTAAAPLIEAVENLTAFASNPEFASIPAQISAEGSRAQEPILASARTMLESSSFLIKTARSLAINPKDPNTWSVLAGHSHTVSESIKSLITSIRCSSPPSSPA
;
A
#
# COMPACT_ATOMS: atom_id res chain seq x y z
N MET A 1 22.13 14.48 8.00
CA MET A 1 21.17 15.53 8.44
C MET A 1 19.86 15.33 7.67
N GLU A 2 19.29 14.11 7.74
CA GLU A 2 18.21 13.66 6.85
C GLU A 2 17.23 12.70 7.56
N ARG A 3 17.15 12.79 8.89
CA ARG A 3 16.28 11.93 9.73
C ARG A 3 15.25 12.72 10.57
N VAL A 4 15.08 14.02 10.31
CA VAL A 4 14.16 14.89 11.09
C VAL A 4 12.85 15.19 10.34
N LEU A 5 12.71 14.76 9.07
CA LEU A 5 11.56 15.16 8.23
C LEU A 5 10.41 14.14 8.14
N LEU A 6 10.47 12.98 8.80
CA LEU A 6 9.41 11.96 8.70
C LEU A 6 8.37 11.98 9.85
N SER A 7 8.41 12.96 10.76
CA SER A 7 7.53 13.00 11.94
C SER A 7 6.39 14.01 11.88
N LEU A 8 6.09 14.63 10.73
CA LEU A 8 5.22 15.81 10.67
C LEU A 8 3.79 15.60 10.13
N LEU A 9 3.18 14.41 10.30
CA LEU A 9 1.75 14.21 10.02
C LEU A 9 1.03 13.31 11.06
N ILE A 10 1.07 13.71 12.33
CA ILE A 10 0.01 13.36 13.29
C ILE A 10 -0.36 14.65 14.04
N LEU A 11 -1.34 15.40 13.52
CA LEU A 11 -2.03 16.41 14.30
C LEU A 11 -3.37 15.85 14.80
N ASP A 12 -3.43 15.81 16.12
CA ASP A 12 -4.60 15.86 17.00
C ASP A 12 -5.52 14.64 17.08
N LYS A 13 -5.23 13.77 18.06
CA LYS A 13 -6.24 13.00 18.78
C LYS A 13 -5.89 12.98 20.26
N LYS A 14 -6.45 13.97 20.96
CA LYS A 14 -7.04 13.81 22.29
C LYS A 14 -7.79 12.46 22.35
N ASP A 15 -7.15 11.46 22.97
CA ASP A 15 -7.69 10.45 23.89
C ASP A 15 -6.61 9.37 24.11
N GLU A 16 -5.92 9.47 25.25
CA GLU A 16 -5.11 8.39 25.83
C GLU A 16 -6.01 7.19 26.12
N ASN A 17 -5.87 6.08 25.38
CA ASN A 17 -5.68 4.74 25.97
C ASN A 17 -5.81 3.53 25.02
N GLN A 18 -6.06 3.68 23.71
CA GLN A 18 -6.39 2.46 22.95
C GLN A 18 -6.02 2.43 21.47
N LYS A 19 -4.82 2.91 21.08
CA LYS A 19 -4.36 2.80 19.68
C LYS A 19 -2.89 2.42 19.46
N GLU A 20 -2.11 2.18 20.51
CA GLU A 20 -0.70 1.75 20.41
C GLU A 20 -0.54 0.36 19.74
N GLY A 21 -1.58 -0.48 19.72
CA GLY A 21 -1.47 -1.87 19.26
C GLY A 21 -1.40 -2.10 17.74
N TYR A 22 -1.91 -1.17 16.91
CA TYR A 22 -2.03 -1.41 15.46
C TYR A 22 -0.86 -0.84 14.64
N LEU A 23 -0.13 0.14 15.17
CA LEU A 23 1.03 0.73 14.49
C LEU A 23 2.33 -0.04 14.77
N PHE A 24 2.42 -0.73 15.91
CA PHE A 24 3.58 -1.55 16.24
C PHE A 24 3.72 -2.77 15.32
N PHE A 25 2.61 -3.31 14.82
CA PHE A 25 2.62 -4.51 13.98
C PHE A 25 3.14 -4.25 12.55
N CYS A 26 2.97 -3.04 12.01
CA CYS A 26 3.49 -2.69 10.68
C CYS A 26 4.98 -2.37 10.67
N LEU A 27 5.55 -1.90 11.79
CA LEU A 27 6.98 -1.57 11.87
C LEU A 27 7.85 -2.82 12.05
N VAL A 28 7.40 -3.79 12.86
CA VAL A 28 8.15 -5.05 13.07
C VAL A 28 8.22 -5.92 11.81
N GLN A 29 7.18 -5.86 10.96
CA GLN A 29 7.15 -6.62 9.70
C GLN A 29 8.15 -6.08 8.67
N PHE A 30 8.49 -4.79 8.71
CA PHE A 30 9.41 -4.17 7.76
C PHE A 30 10.88 -4.39 8.14
N ASP A 31 11.18 -4.56 9.43
CA ASP A 31 12.55 -4.86 9.90
C ASP A 31 12.96 -6.33 9.65
N CYS A 32 12.06 -7.30 9.84
CA CYS A 32 12.36 -8.72 9.52
C CYS A 32 12.63 -8.97 8.02
N LEU A 33 11.97 -8.23 7.13
CA LEU A 33 12.20 -8.31 5.68
C LEU A 33 13.52 -7.66 5.25
N ASN A 34 14.06 -6.73 6.04
CA ASN A 34 15.34 -6.07 5.77
C ASN A 34 16.53 -6.91 6.26
N GLU A 35 16.39 -7.58 7.41
CA GLU A 35 17.47 -8.42 7.96
C GLU A 35 17.71 -9.69 7.14
N ASP A 36 16.68 -10.33 6.60
CA ASP A 36 16.84 -11.50 5.71
C ASP A 36 17.45 -11.12 4.36
N TRP A 37 17.22 -9.88 3.89
CA TRP A 37 17.82 -9.40 2.65
C TRP A 37 19.30 -9.04 2.78
N GLU A 38 19.71 -8.43 3.90
CA GLU A 38 21.13 -8.17 4.20
C GLU A 38 21.93 -9.44 4.56
N ARG A 39 21.25 -10.52 4.98
CA ARG A 39 21.89 -11.78 5.37
C ARG A 39 22.09 -12.75 4.19
N ASN A 40 21.20 -12.75 3.20
CA ASN A 40 21.30 -13.62 2.01
C ASN A 40 21.80 -12.94 0.72
N GLY A 41 21.83 -11.60 0.66
CA GLY A 41 22.17 -10.86 -0.56
C GLY A 41 23.66 -10.57 -0.79
N ARG A 42 24.54 -10.87 0.18
CA ARG A 42 25.97 -10.55 0.05
C ARG A 42 26.73 -11.64 -0.70
N ASN A 43 27.10 -11.34 -1.94
CA ASN A 43 28.19 -12.01 -2.63
C ASN A 43 29.51 -11.61 -1.92
N LEU A 44 29.77 -12.17 -0.73
CA LEU A 44 30.83 -11.75 0.22
C LEU A 44 32.24 -11.64 -0.41
N ALA A 45 32.48 -12.25 -1.57
CA ALA A 45 33.73 -12.15 -2.31
C ALA A 45 33.90 -10.85 -3.12
N LEU A 46 32.82 -10.26 -3.63
CA LEU A 46 32.87 -9.02 -4.42
C LEU A 46 32.87 -7.76 -3.56
N ASP A 47 32.41 -7.86 -2.30
CA ASP A 47 32.35 -6.72 -1.36
C ASP A 47 33.74 -6.36 -0.80
N GLY A 48 34.73 -7.25 -0.92
CA GLY A 48 36.10 -7.07 -0.43
C GLY A 48 37.22 -7.16 -1.48
N ASP A 49 37.01 -7.87 -2.60
CA ASP A 49 38.00 -8.02 -3.68
C ASP A 49 37.35 -7.99 -5.08
N PHE A 50 37.36 -6.81 -5.71
CA PHE A 50 36.83 -6.53 -7.06
C PHE A 50 37.78 -7.00 -8.19
N SER A 51 38.37 -8.19 -8.07
CA SER A 51 39.20 -8.77 -9.13
C SER A 51 38.36 -9.27 -10.32
N GLU A 52 38.94 -9.27 -11.53
CA GLU A 52 38.28 -9.81 -12.73
C GLU A 52 37.95 -11.31 -12.58
N GLU A 53 38.73 -12.03 -11.78
CA GLU A 53 38.50 -13.42 -11.43
C GLU A 53 37.21 -13.60 -10.60
N ASN A 54 36.99 -12.76 -9.58
CA ASN A 54 35.78 -12.82 -8.76
C ASN A 54 34.53 -12.36 -9.54
N ARG A 55 34.69 -11.41 -10.48
CA ARG A 55 33.63 -11.04 -11.44
C ARG A 55 33.29 -12.21 -12.36
N GLY A 56 34.29 -12.95 -12.83
CA GLY A 56 34.12 -14.19 -13.58
C GLY A 56 33.36 -15.25 -12.79
N LYS A 57 33.77 -15.51 -11.54
CA LYS A 57 33.10 -16.47 -10.63
C LYS A 57 31.64 -16.09 -10.37
N CYS A 58 31.36 -14.82 -10.11
CA CYS A 58 29.99 -14.35 -9.92
C CYS A 58 29.13 -14.50 -11.18
N ARG A 59 29.71 -14.26 -12.37
CA ARG A 59 29.02 -14.45 -13.66
C ARG A 59 28.67 -15.93 -13.88
N THR A 60 29.60 -16.83 -13.58
CA THR A 60 29.37 -18.27 -13.68
C THR A 60 28.37 -18.77 -12.63
N ALA A 61 28.41 -18.24 -11.41
CA ALA A 61 27.47 -18.58 -10.35
C ALA A 61 26.05 -18.04 -10.61
N ALA A 62 25.90 -16.95 -11.37
CA ALA A 62 24.61 -16.41 -11.77
C ALA A 62 23.92 -17.21 -12.88
N ALA A 63 24.67 -17.96 -13.69
CA ALA A 63 24.12 -18.76 -14.79
C ALA A 63 23.01 -19.77 -14.36
N PRO A 64 23.21 -20.63 -13.34
CA PRO A 64 22.16 -21.54 -12.89
C PRO A 64 20.96 -20.81 -12.26
N LEU A 65 21.17 -19.62 -11.69
CA LEU A 65 20.10 -18.79 -11.16
C LEU A 65 19.23 -18.21 -12.30
N ILE A 66 19.87 -17.74 -13.37
CA ILE A 66 19.18 -17.23 -14.56
C ILE A 66 18.35 -18.35 -15.20
N GLU A 67 18.95 -19.53 -15.40
CA GLU A 67 18.25 -20.70 -15.96
C GLU A 67 17.05 -21.11 -15.09
N ALA A 68 17.21 -21.10 -13.76
CA ALA A 68 16.10 -21.40 -12.84
C ALA A 68 14.96 -20.37 -12.94
N VAL A 69 15.29 -19.07 -13.07
CA VAL A 69 14.29 -18.00 -13.26
C VAL A 69 13.60 -18.12 -14.61
N GLU A 70 14.32 -18.44 -15.68
CA GLU A 70 13.76 -18.66 -17.01
C GLU A 70 12.80 -19.85 -17.02
N ASN A 71 13.19 -20.96 -16.40
CA ASN A 71 12.34 -22.14 -16.27
C ASN A 71 11.08 -21.85 -15.44
N LEU A 72 11.20 -21.13 -14.33
CA LEU A 72 10.04 -20.71 -13.53
C LEU A 72 9.13 -19.77 -14.33
N THR A 73 9.70 -18.84 -15.08
CA THR A 73 8.94 -17.90 -15.92
C THR A 73 8.19 -18.64 -17.03
N ALA A 74 8.84 -19.60 -17.69
CA ALA A 74 8.23 -20.44 -18.70
C ALA A 74 7.07 -21.27 -18.11
N PHE A 75 7.26 -21.85 -16.93
CA PHE A 75 6.24 -22.59 -16.21
C PHE A 75 5.04 -21.68 -15.85
N ALA A 76 5.29 -20.52 -15.25
CA ALA A 76 4.24 -19.57 -14.84
C ALA A 76 3.50 -18.93 -16.03
N SER A 77 4.14 -18.86 -17.21
CA SER A 77 3.54 -18.34 -18.43
C SER A 77 2.64 -19.35 -19.14
N ASN A 78 2.53 -20.58 -18.64
CA ASN A 78 1.63 -21.58 -19.19
C ASN A 78 0.17 -21.06 -19.11
N PRO A 79 -0.60 -21.06 -20.21
CA PRO A 79 -1.99 -20.60 -20.24
C PRO A 79 -2.93 -21.24 -19.20
N GLU A 80 -2.60 -22.45 -18.72
CA GLU A 80 -3.34 -23.10 -17.63
C GLU A 80 -3.32 -22.30 -16.32
N PHE A 81 -2.26 -21.51 -16.08
CA PHE A 81 -2.12 -20.63 -14.92
C PHE A 81 -2.50 -19.17 -15.24
N ALA A 82 -2.90 -18.88 -16.48
CA ALA A 82 -3.30 -17.53 -16.85
C ALA A 82 -4.58 -17.14 -16.11
N SER A 83 -4.60 -15.95 -15.51
CA SER A 83 -5.81 -15.43 -14.88
C SER A 83 -6.91 -15.23 -15.92
N ILE A 84 -8.09 -15.81 -15.69
CA ILE A 84 -9.27 -15.57 -16.51
C ILE A 84 -10.07 -14.42 -15.86
N PRO A 85 -10.27 -13.28 -16.54
CA PRO A 85 -11.05 -12.18 -15.99
C PRO A 85 -12.50 -12.62 -15.74
N ALA A 86 -13.03 -12.25 -14.57
CA ALA A 86 -14.42 -12.50 -14.24
C ALA A 86 -15.37 -11.80 -15.23
N GLN A 87 -16.37 -12.52 -15.72
CA GLN A 87 -17.41 -11.96 -16.57
C GLN A 87 -18.54 -11.41 -15.69
N ILE A 88 -18.58 -10.09 -15.52
CA ILE A 88 -19.56 -9.41 -14.68
C ILE A 88 -20.75 -8.98 -15.55
N SER A 89 -21.97 -9.36 -15.15
CA SER A 89 -23.19 -8.96 -15.86
C SER A 89 -23.47 -7.46 -15.68
N ALA A 90 -24.31 -6.88 -16.54
CA ALA A 90 -24.74 -5.49 -16.39
C ALA A 90 -25.39 -5.21 -15.02
N GLU A 91 -26.16 -6.17 -14.50
CA GLU A 91 -26.76 -6.11 -13.16
C GLU A 91 -25.69 -6.15 -12.07
N GLY A 92 -24.71 -7.05 -12.19
CA GLY A 92 -23.58 -7.13 -11.25
C GLY A 92 -22.75 -5.85 -11.20
N SER A 93 -22.49 -5.24 -12.36
CA SER A 93 -21.80 -3.95 -12.45
C SER A 93 -22.60 -2.84 -11.78
N ARG A 94 -23.92 -2.78 -12.02
CA ARG A 94 -24.80 -1.80 -11.36
C ARG A 94 -24.85 -2.00 -9.85
N ALA A 95 -24.84 -3.25 -9.37
CA ALA A 95 -24.84 -3.56 -7.95
C ALA A 95 -23.56 -3.10 -7.25
N GLN A 96 -22.42 -3.06 -7.95
CA GLN A 96 -21.15 -2.58 -7.41
C GLN A 96 -20.99 -1.06 -7.42
N GLU A 97 -21.76 -0.34 -8.25
CA GLU A 97 -21.58 1.10 -8.45
C GLU A 97 -21.64 1.93 -7.15
N PRO A 98 -22.52 1.68 -6.17
CA PRO A 98 -22.53 2.44 -4.92
C PRO A 98 -21.24 2.30 -4.11
N ILE A 99 -20.63 1.10 -4.13
CA ILE A 99 -19.36 0.81 -3.47
C ILE A 99 -18.23 1.56 -4.19
N LEU A 100 -18.18 1.45 -5.52
CA LEU A 100 -17.16 2.11 -6.34
C LEU A 100 -17.25 3.63 -6.23
N ALA A 101 -18.44 4.20 -6.28
CA ALA A 101 -18.67 5.63 -6.15
C ALA A 101 -18.24 6.17 -4.78
N SER A 102 -18.61 5.48 -3.70
CA SER A 102 -18.21 5.85 -2.33
C SER A 102 -16.69 5.74 -2.14
N ALA A 103 -16.07 4.68 -2.66
CA ALA A 103 -14.62 4.47 -2.58
C ALA A 103 -13.84 5.52 -3.39
N ARG A 104 -14.28 5.85 -4.62
CA ARG A 104 -13.66 6.89 -5.44
C ARG A 104 -13.72 8.25 -4.75
N THR A 105 -14.89 8.64 -4.25
CA THR A 105 -15.09 9.91 -3.53
C THR A 105 -14.21 9.99 -2.28
N MET A 106 -14.10 8.88 -1.53
CA MET A 106 -13.23 8.78 -0.35
C MET A 106 -11.76 9.03 -0.72
N LEU A 107 -11.24 8.35 -1.75
CA LEU A 107 -9.84 8.47 -2.17
C LEU A 107 -9.52 9.86 -2.71
N GLU A 108 -10.40 10.40 -3.55
CA GLU A 108 -10.24 11.74 -4.11
C GLU A 108 -10.26 12.82 -3.02
N SER A 109 -11.25 12.78 -2.13
CA SER A 109 -11.35 13.73 -1.01
C SER A 109 -10.17 13.60 -0.04
N SER A 110 -9.64 12.39 0.16
CA SER A 110 -8.43 12.17 0.98
C SER A 110 -7.19 12.79 0.33
N SER A 111 -7.05 12.68 -1.00
CA SER A 111 -5.98 13.35 -1.75
C SER A 111 -6.05 14.87 -1.60
N PHE A 112 -7.25 15.46 -1.70
CA PHE A 112 -7.43 16.89 -1.47
C PHE A 112 -7.18 17.31 -0.03
N LEU A 113 -7.59 16.49 0.95
CA LEU A 113 -7.30 16.72 2.37
C LEU A 113 -5.79 16.79 2.61
N ILE A 114 -5.02 15.83 2.09
CA ILE A 114 -3.55 15.80 2.24
C ILE A 114 -2.90 17.02 1.57
N LYS A 115 -3.34 17.38 0.36
CA LYS A 115 -2.85 18.59 -0.33
C LYS A 115 -3.13 19.86 0.47
N THR A 116 -4.32 19.98 1.05
CA THR A 116 -4.72 21.12 1.89
C THR A 116 -3.93 21.16 3.19
N ALA A 117 -3.72 20.01 3.84
CA ALA A 117 -2.88 19.89 5.04
C ALA A 117 -1.43 20.30 4.75
N ARG A 118 -0.88 19.93 3.58
CA ARG A 118 0.45 20.37 3.15
C ARG A 118 0.54 21.89 3.01
N SER A 119 -0.52 22.54 2.50
CA SER A 119 -0.59 24.01 2.44
C SER A 119 -0.57 24.63 3.83
N LEU A 120 -1.36 24.08 4.78
CA LEU A 120 -1.41 24.54 6.17
C LEU A 120 -0.09 24.30 6.93
N ALA A 121 0.67 23.26 6.59
CA ALA A 121 2.00 23.06 7.16
C ALA A 121 2.96 24.20 6.79
N ILE A 122 2.76 24.85 5.64
CA ILE A 122 3.54 26.02 5.20
C ILE A 122 2.96 27.31 5.79
N ASN A 123 1.64 27.45 5.82
CA ASN A 123 0.94 28.61 6.38
C ASN A 123 -0.21 28.20 7.33
N PRO A 124 0.08 27.99 8.63
CA PRO A 124 -0.91 27.45 9.56
C PRO A 124 -1.97 28.46 10.03
N LYS A 125 -1.81 29.74 9.69
CA LYS A 125 -2.70 30.82 10.15
C LYS A 125 -3.80 31.18 9.15
N ASP A 126 -3.89 30.49 8.01
CA ASP A 126 -4.91 30.77 7.01
C ASP A 126 -6.26 30.12 7.35
N PRO A 127 -7.27 30.89 7.81
CA PRO A 127 -8.57 30.36 8.19
C PRO A 127 -9.35 29.77 7.00
N ASN A 128 -9.12 30.26 5.77
CA ASN A 128 -9.82 29.76 4.60
C ASN A 128 -9.36 28.33 4.27
N THR A 129 -8.05 28.10 4.31
CA THR A 129 -7.49 26.76 4.07
C THR A 129 -7.90 25.76 5.16
N TRP A 130 -8.04 26.20 6.42
CA TRP A 130 -8.63 25.37 7.49
C TRP A 130 -10.09 25.00 7.23
N SER A 131 -10.91 25.92 6.72
CA SER A 131 -12.30 25.64 6.34
C SER A 131 -12.38 24.61 5.20
N VAL A 132 -11.53 24.74 4.18
CA VAL A 132 -11.42 23.77 3.09
C VAL A 132 -10.99 22.39 3.60
N LEU A 133 -10.01 22.35 4.52
CA LEU A 133 -9.56 21.10 5.15
C LEU A 133 -10.71 20.40 5.89
N ALA A 134 -11.48 21.14 6.69
CA ALA A 134 -12.63 20.62 7.40
C ALA A 134 -13.70 20.08 6.44
N GLY A 135 -13.93 20.77 5.32
CA GLY A 135 -14.81 20.30 4.25
C GLY A 135 -14.38 18.95 3.68
N HIS A 136 -13.11 18.81 3.26
CA HIS A 136 -12.58 17.54 2.78
C HIS A 136 -12.63 16.44 3.85
N SER A 137 -12.32 16.76 5.10
CA SER A 137 -12.42 15.82 6.23
C SER A 137 -13.84 15.32 6.45
N HIS A 138 -14.84 16.19 6.29
CA HIS A 138 -16.24 15.81 6.38
C HIS A 138 -16.63 14.89 5.22
N THR A 139 -16.29 15.24 3.99
CA THR A 139 -16.58 14.41 2.80
C THR A 139 -15.93 13.03 2.89
N VAL A 140 -14.68 12.93 3.38
CA VAL A 140 -14.02 11.64 3.62
C VAL A 140 -14.83 10.80 4.62
N SER A 141 -15.27 11.40 5.73
CA SER A 141 -16.03 10.71 6.77
C SER A 141 -17.39 10.21 6.26
N GLU A 142 -18.12 11.03 5.51
CA GLU A 142 -19.40 10.63 4.90
C GLU A 142 -19.21 9.54 3.83
N SER A 143 -18.14 9.64 3.03
CA SER A 143 -17.83 8.62 2.01
C SER A 143 -17.50 7.27 2.66
N ILE A 144 -16.82 7.25 3.81
CA ILE A 144 -16.56 6.03 4.58
C ILE A 144 -17.87 5.43 5.09
N LYS A 145 -18.77 6.25 5.66
CA LYS A 145 -20.08 5.77 6.14
C LYS A 145 -20.91 5.20 4.99
N SER A 146 -20.93 5.89 3.85
CA SER A 146 -21.60 5.44 2.63
C SER A 146 -21.01 4.11 2.17
N LEU A 147 -19.69 3.98 2.10
CA LEU A 147 -19.00 2.77 1.69
C LEU A 147 -19.34 1.57 2.59
N ILE A 148 -19.28 1.75 3.92
CA ILE A 148 -19.66 0.72 4.90
C ILE A 148 -21.11 0.29 4.69
N THR A 149 -22.00 1.25 4.44
CA THR A 149 -23.42 0.99 4.21
C THR A 149 -23.63 0.21 2.91
N SER A 150 -23.01 0.64 1.80
CA SER A 150 -23.08 -0.04 0.51
C SER A 150 -22.59 -1.49 0.60
N ILE A 151 -21.47 -1.73 1.28
CA ILE A 151 -20.92 -3.09 1.46
C ILE A 151 -21.88 -3.99 2.25
N ARG A 152 -22.45 -3.48 3.35
CA ARG A 152 -23.40 -4.24 4.17
C ARG A 152 -24.68 -4.58 3.41
N CYS A 153 -25.20 -3.65 2.62
CA CYS A 153 -26.40 -3.87 1.81
C CYS A 153 -26.15 -4.82 0.63
N SER A 154 -24.92 -4.91 0.14
CA SER A 154 -24.55 -5.84 -0.94
C SER A 154 -24.14 -7.23 -0.48
N SER A 155 -24.05 -7.48 0.84
CA SER A 155 -23.64 -8.79 1.35
C SER A 155 -24.75 -9.83 1.12
N PRO A 156 -24.46 -10.97 0.47
CA PRO A 156 -25.45 -12.03 0.34
C PRO A 156 -25.89 -12.53 1.73
N PRO A 157 -27.17 -12.89 1.92
CA PRO A 157 -27.62 -13.49 3.17
C PRO A 157 -26.84 -14.79 3.41
N SER A 158 -26.26 -14.94 4.59
CA SER A 158 -25.65 -16.20 5.02
C SER A 158 -26.71 -17.30 4.92
N SER A 159 -26.42 -18.35 4.15
CA SER A 159 -27.31 -19.52 4.03
C SER A 159 -27.68 -20.03 5.44
N PRO A 160 -28.95 -20.41 5.70
CA PRO A 160 -29.28 -21.12 6.93
C PRO A 160 -28.51 -22.45 6.94
N ALA A 161 -27.91 -22.75 8.11
CA ALA A 161 -27.20 -23.98 8.41
C ALA A 161 -28.15 -25.19 8.49
#